data_AF-A0A8F6TV09-F1
#
_entry.id   AF-A0A8F6TV09-F1
#
_cell.length_a   1.000
_cell.length_b   1.000
_cell.length_c   1.000
_cell.angle_alpha   90.00
_cell.angle_beta   90.00
_cell.angle_gamma   90.00
#
_symmetry.space_group_name_H-M   'P 1'
#
loop_
_entity.id
_entity.type
_entity.pdbx_description
1 polymer ?
#
loop_
_entity_poly.entity_id
_entity_poly.type
_entity_poly.pdbx_seq_one_letter_code
_entity_poly.pdbx_strand_id
1 'polypeptide(L)'
;MTLFKLVTNYLSEDRGAITVDWTVISSAAVGLAIATTAIMTDALDDLAMRMDAELRSRQLSDEWIRFFANHFEPILETGAYSEADVEAAYDIANGLMNHTLINELAAGIEALEEGTITSDEIVELVALASVAYQRNVVDEGMLNYYFGFDGSDPYYMTAGDAPANTN
;
A
#
# COMPACT_ATOMS: atom_id res chain seq x y z
N MET A 1 72.73 33.95 -7.66
CA MET A 1 72.17 32.97 -6.70
C MET A 1 70.84 33.48 -6.11
N THR A 2 69.91 33.89 -6.98
CA THR A 2 68.63 34.54 -6.60
C THR A 2 67.47 33.89 -7.34
N LEU A 3 67.65 33.52 -8.61
CA LEU A 3 66.65 32.81 -9.41
C LEU A 3 66.30 31.42 -8.83
N PHE A 4 67.29 30.67 -8.37
CA PHE A 4 67.09 29.34 -7.80
C PHE A 4 66.26 29.37 -6.51
N LYS A 5 66.37 30.46 -5.71
CA LYS A 5 65.57 30.68 -4.50
C LYS A 5 64.12 31.04 -4.82
N LEU A 6 63.88 31.82 -5.88
CA LEU A 6 62.54 32.15 -6.35
C LEU A 6 61.79 30.90 -6.83
N VAL A 7 62.46 30.02 -7.58
CA VAL A 7 61.86 28.77 -8.06
C VAL A 7 61.54 27.79 -6.92
N THR A 8 62.43 27.67 -5.92
CA THR A 8 62.15 26.80 -4.75
C THR A 8 61.06 27.36 -3.85
N ASN A 9 60.96 28.69 -3.68
CA ASN A 9 59.89 29.30 -2.90
C ASN A 9 58.54 29.16 -3.63
N TYR A 10 58.51 29.40 -4.94
CA TYR A 10 57.32 29.21 -5.77
C TYR A 10 56.79 27.77 -5.67
N LEU A 11 57.68 26.75 -5.81
CA LEU A 11 57.30 25.34 -5.67
C LEU A 11 56.86 24.93 -4.26
N SER A 12 57.25 25.68 -3.22
CA SER A 12 56.82 25.44 -1.84
C SER A 12 55.50 26.15 -1.52
N GLU A 13 55.27 27.32 -2.11
CA GLU A 13 54.08 28.14 -1.91
C GLU A 13 52.88 27.60 -2.73
N ASP A 14 53.10 27.11 -3.95
CA ASP A 14 52.04 26.53 -4.82
C ASP A 14 51.51 25.17 -4.29
N ARG A 15 52.34 24.40 -3.57
CA ARG A 15 51.93 23.14 -2.93
C ARG A 15 50.92 23.36 -1.79
N GLY A 16 51.00 24.52 -1.12
CA GLY A 16 50.03 24.90 -0.08
C GLY A 16 48.68 25.30 -0.65
N ALA A 17 48.65 25.91 -1.85
CA ALA A 17 47.41 26.28 -2.52
C ALA A 17 46.58 25.06 -2.94
N ILE A 18 47.24 24.01 -3.45
CA ILE A 18 46.58 22.76 -3.87
C ILE A 18 46.01 22.00 -2.67
N THR A 19 46.68 21.99 -1.52
CA THR A 19 46.13 21.34 -0.32
C THR A 19 44.95 22.10 0.26
N VAL A 20 44.97 23.44 0.21
CA VAL A 20 43.85 24.28 0.65
C VAL A 20 42.62 24.05 -0.24
N ASP A 21 42.77 24.00 -1.56
CA ASP A 21 41.64 23.77 -2.49
C ASP A 21 40.95 22.42 -2.26
N TRP A 22 41.72 21.34 -2.10
CA TRP A 22 41.15 20.02 -1.80
C TRP A 22 40.41 19.97 -0.45
N THR A 23 40.90 20.69 0.56
CA THR A 23 40.20 20.79 1.86
C THR A 23 38.90 21.59 1.77
N VAL A 24 38.86 22.62 0.91
CA VAL A 24 37.63 23.41 0.67
C VAL A 24 36.59 22.56 -0.06
N ILE A 25 36.98 21.83 -1.11
CA ILE A 25 36.07 20.94 -1.83
C ILE A 25 35.58 19.80 -0.94
N SER A 26 36.46 19.20 -0.13
CA SER A 26 36.09 18.11 0.78
C SER A 26 35.15 18.60 1.89
N SER A 27 35.40 19.78 2.47
CA SER A 27 34.51 20.36 3.48
C SER A 27 33.16 20.79 2.90
N ALA A 28 33.13 21.28 1.67
CA ALA A 28 31.89 21.56 0.94
C ALA A 28 31.08 20.27 0.69
N ALA A 29 31.74 19.17 0.30
CA ALA A 29 31.09 17.88 0.11
C ALA A 29 30.51 17.32 1.42
N VAL A 30 31.24 17.43 2.54
CA VAL A 30 30.76 17.04 3.87
C VAL A 30 29.59 17.92 4.31
N GLY A 31 29.64 19.23 4.06
CA GLY A 31 28.54 20.14 4.35
C GLY A 31 27.26 19.79 3.59
N LEU A 32 27.39 19.45 2.29
CA LEU A 32 26.27 18.99 1.48
C LEU A 32 25.69 17.66 1.98
N ALA A 33 26.54 16.73 2.43
CA ALA A 33 26.10 15.46 2.99
C ALA A 33 25.29 15.67 4.29
N ILE A 34 25.75 16.53 5.19
CA ILE A 34 25.03 16.86 6.44
C ILE A 34 23.68 17.54 6.13
N ALA A 35 23.67 18.48 5.17
CA ALA A 35 22.44 19.16 4.75
C ALA A 35 21.42 18.16 4.16
N THR A 36 21.88 17.19 3.37
CA THR A 36 21.02 16.15 2.80
C THR A 36 20.44 15.25 3.90
N THR A 37 21.24 14.85 4.88
CA THR A 37 20.77 14.05 6.03
C THR A 37 19.72 14.79 6.85
N ALA A 38 19.86 16.11 7.04
CA ALA A 38 18.87 16.92 7.73
C ALA A 38 17.52 16.89 7.00
N ILE A 39 17.53 17.12 5.67
CA ILE A 39 16.31 17.07 4.85
C ILE A 39 15.68 15.67 4.87
N MET A 40 16.48 14.61 4.84
CA MET A 40 15.98 13.24 4.93
C MET A 40 15.35 12.97 6.30
N THR A 41 15.90 13.51 7.39
CA THR A 41 15.35 13.34 8.73
C THR A 41 14.01 14.04 8.85
N ASP A 42 13.89 15.27 8.35
CA ASP A 42 12.62 16.01 8.33
C ASP A 42 11.57 15.30 7.48
N ALA A 43 11.97 14.72 6.34
CA ALA A 43 11.06 13.94 5.49
C ALA A 43 10.60 12.64 6.16
N LEU A 44 11.49 11.96 6.89
CA LEU A 44 11.14 10.78 7.67
C LEU A 44 10.22 11.12 8.86
N ASP A 45 10.40 12.29 9.47
CA ASP A 45 9.53 12.77 10.56
C ASP A 45 8.13 13.13 10.04
N ASP A 46 8.01 13.80 8.88
CA ASP A 46 6.71 14.04 8.22
C ASP A 46 6.03 12.71 7.85
N LEU A 47 6.78 11.74 7.33
CA LEU A 47 6.25 10.41 7.04
C LEU A 47 5.76 9.70 8.31
N ALA A 48 6.55 9.72 9.38
CA ALA A 48 6.18 9.12 10.67
C ALA A 48 4.93 9.78 11.27
N MET A 49 4.84 11.11 11.18
CA MET A 49 3.69 11.88 11.66
C MET A 49 2.42 11.58 10.86
N ARG A 50 2.54 11.48 9.53
CA ARG A 50 1.43 11.04 8.67
C ARG A 50 1.01 9.61 8.96
N MET A 51 1.96 8.71 9.18
CA MET A 51 1.66 7.33 9.57
C MET A 51 0.96 7.27 10.93
N ASP A 52 1.40 8.01 11.95
CA ASP A 52 0.73 8.09 13.25
C ASP A 52 -0.68 8.71 13.13
N ALA A 53 -0.83 9.75 12.31
CA ALA A 53 -2.14 10.34 12.03
C ALA A 53 -3.09 9.36 11.33
N GLU A 54 -2.60 8.61 10.35
CA GLU A 54 -3.35 7.54 9.68
C GLU A 54 -3.67 6.39 10.63
N LEU A 55 -2.73 5.95 11.48
CA LEU A 55 -2.95 4.90 12.45
C LEU A 55 -3.96 5.31 13.52
N ARG A 56 -3.92 6.57 14.01
CA ARG A 56 -4.93 7.11 14.94
C ARG A 56 -6.27 7.31 14.27
N SER A 57 -6.28 7.80 13.02
CA SER A 57 -7.50 7.91 12.22
C SER A 57 -8.15 6.55 12.04
N ARG A 58 -7.37 5.51 11.72
CA ARG A 58 -7.83 4.13 11.59
C ARG A 58 -8.25 3.51 12.93
N GLN A 59 -7.50 3.74 14.01
CA GLN A 59 -7.87 3.24 15.36
C GLN A 59 -9.11 3.93 15.95
N LEU A 60 -9.45 5.15 15.52
CA LEU A 60 -10.71 5.82 15.88
C LEU A 60 -11.81 5.61 14.83
N SER A 61 -11.45 5.12 13.64
CA SER A 61 -12.38 4.68 12.58
C SER A 61 -12.80 3.21 12.73
N ASP A 62 -12.39 2.53 13.80
CA ASP A 62 -12.94 1.24 14.22
C ASP A 62 -14.45 1.33 14.57
N GLU A 63 -15.02 2.55 14.60
CA GLU A 63 -16.45 2.77 14.81
C GLU A 63 -17.27 2.92 13.50
N TRP A 64 -16.65 2.92 12.31
CA TRP A 64 -17.39 3.21 11.06
C TRP A 64 -16.99 2.39 9.83
N ILE A 65 -16.60 1.13 10.01
CA ILE A 65 -16.62 0.12 8.96
C ILE A 65 -17.31 -1.09 9.58
N ARG A 66 -18.55 -1.36 9.17
CA ARG A 66 -19.38 -2.41 9.79
C ARG A 66 -19.48 -3.58 8.83
N PHE A 67 -19.43 -4.78 9.39
CA PHE A 67 -19.79 -5.99 8.68
C PHE A 67 -21.22 -5.82 8.12
N PHE A 68 -21.33 -5.90 6.79
CA PHE A 68 -22.59 -5.81 6.06
C PHE A 68 -22.99 -7.22 5.63
N ALA A 69 -23.75 -7.90 6.48
CA ALA A 69 -24.22 -9.27 6.21
C ALA A 69 -24.97 -9.39 4.86
N ASN A 70 -25.64 -8.32 4.42
CA ASN A 70 -26.32 -8.24 3.13
C ASN A 70 -25.39 -8.40 1.92
N HIS A 71 -24.12 -8.02 2.01
CA HIS A 71 -23.16 -8.23 0.91
C HIS A 71 -22.79 -9.70 0.73
N PHE A 72 -22.97 -10.50 1.78
CA PHE A 72 -22.68 -11.94 1.80
C PHE A 72 -23.96 -12.79 1.72
N GLU A 73 -25.14 -12.17 1.64
CA GLU A 73 -26.43 -12.87 1.63
C GLU A 73 -26.47 -13.99 0.59
N PRO A 74 -26.01 -13.81 -0.67
CA PRO A 74 -26.00 -14.90 -1.63
C PRO A 74 -25.17 -16.12 -1.16
N ILE A 75 -24.01 -15.89 -0.50
CA ILE A 75 -23.13 -16.96 0.01
C ILE A 75 -23.76 -17.63 1.23
N LEU A 76 -24.33 -16.84 2.13
CA LEU A 76 -24.96 -17.36 3.35
C LEU A 76 -26.21 -18.20 3.03
N GLU A 77 -26.96 -17.82 1.99
CA GLU A 77 -28.11 -18.59 1.51
C GLU A 77 -27.73 -19.99 1.00
N THR A 78 -26.50 -20.16 0.48
CA THR A 78 -26.06 -21.50 0.06
C THR A 78 -25.83 -22.42 1.26
N GLY A 79 -25.51 -21.85 2.43
CA GLY A 79 -25.20 -22.59 3.65
C GLY A 79 -23.82 -23.26 3.64
N ALA A 80 -22.95 -22.90 2.71
CA ALA A 80 -21.57 -23.40 2.65
C ALA A 80 -20.66 -22.75 3.71
N TYR A 81 -20.94 -21.49 4.07
CA TYR A 81 -20.20 -20.72 5.07
C TYR A 81 -21.15 -20.18 6.14
N SER A 82 -20.66 -20.08 7.37
CA SER A 82 -21.39 -19.41 8.45
C SER A 82 -21.14 -17.90 8.43
N GLU A 83 -22.01 -17.14 9.10
CA GLU A 83 -21.83 -15.70 9.27
C GLU A 83 -20.48 -15.36 9.95
N ALA A 84 -20.03 -16.21 10.87
CA ALA A 84 -18.74 -16.03 11.53
C ALA A 84 -17.55 -16.22 10.58
N ASP A 85 -17.67 -17.11 9.59
CA ASP A 85 -16.58 -17.36 8.63
C ASP A 85 -16.41 -16.18 7.67
N VAL A 86 -17.52 -15.63 7.19
CA VAL A 86 -17.50 -14.44 6.30
C VAL A 86 -17.11 -13.16 7.06
N GLU A 87 -17.47 -13.03 8.33
CA GLU A 87 -17.01 -11.93 9.19
C GLU A 87 -15.50 -11.99 9.40
N ALA A 88 -14.93 -13.18 9.62
CA ALA A 88 -13.49 -13.34 9.73
C ALA A 88 -12.75 -12.95 8.43
N ALA A 89 -13.27 -13.33 7.26
CA ALA A 89 -12.71 -12.92 5.97
C ALA A 89 -12.80 -11.39 5.79
N TYR A 90 -13.91 -10.79 6.21
CA TYR A 90 -14.12 -9.34 6.19
C TYR A 90 -13.11 -8.58 7.06
N ASP A 91 -12.85 -9.05 8.28
CA ASP A 91 -11.88 -8.43 9.19
C ASP A 91 -10.46 -8.44 8.60
N ILE A 92 -10.08 -9.55 7.95
CA ILE A 92 -8.79 -9.65 7.26
C ILE A 92 -8.72 -8.62 6.12
N ALA A 93 -9.76 -8.53 5.29
CA ALA A 93 -9.85 -7.56 4.20
C ALA A 93 -9.81 -6.10 4.71
N ASN A 94 -10.49 -5.83 5.83
CA ASN A 94 -10.48 -4.50 6.45
C ASN A 94 -9.10 -4.15 7.04
N GLY A 95 -8.30 -5.14 7.43
CA GLY A 95 -6.91 -4.93 7.84
C GLY A 95 -5.98 -4.42 6.72
N LEU A 96 -6.37 -4.57 5.44
CA LEU A 96 -5.49 -4.25 4.31
C LEU A 96 -5.39 -2.74 4.01
N MET A 97 -4.26 -2.35 3.43
CA MET A 97 -4.06 -1.01 2.85
C MET A 97 -4.84 -0.87 1.54
N ASN A 98 -5.26 0.35 1.19
CA ASN A 98 -6.05 0.58 -0.03
C ASN A 98 -5.33 0.11 -1.30
N HIS A 99 -4.01 0.30 -1.40
CA HIS A 99 -3.25 -0.17 -2.56
C HIS A 99 -3.27 -1.69 -2.68
N THR A 100 -3.14 -2.41 -1.54
CA THR A 100 -3.15 -3.87 -1.52
C THR A 100 -4.53 -4.37 -1.87
N LEU A 101 -5.56 -3.80 -1.24
CA LEU A 101 -6.95 -4.15 -1.45
C LEU A 101 -7.36 -4.02 -2.93
N ILE A 102 -7.00 -2.91 -3.61
CA ILE A 102 -7.31 -2.72 -5.03
C ILE A 102 -6.56 -3.76 -5.89
N ASN A 103 -5.30 -4.06 -5.59
CA ASN A 103 -4.52 -5.03 -6.34
C ASN A 103 -5.06 -6.46 -6.18
N GLU A 104 -5.38 -6.87 -4.95
CA GLU A 104 -5.96 -8.20 -4.66
C GLU A 104 -7.36 -8.33 -5.26
N LEU A 105 -8.19 -7.28 -5.20
CA LEU A 105 -9.50 -7.26 -5.84
C LEU A 105 -9.39 -7.43 -7.36
N ALA A 106 -8.43 -6.73 -8.00
CA ALA A 106 -8.21 -6.86 -9.44
C ALA A 106 -7.75 -8.28 -9.82
N ALA A 107 -6.80 -8.85 -9.06
CA ALA A 107 -6.32 -10.21 -9.28
C ALA A 107 -7.42 -11.26 -9.07
N GLY A 108 -8.27 -11.09 -8.05
CA GLY A 108 -9.39 -11.99 -7.81
C GLY A 108 -10.48 -11.89 -8.86
N ILE A 109 -10.77 -10.70 -9.39
CA ILE A 109 -11.70 -10.54 -10.53
C ILE A 109 -11.12 -11.21 -11.79
N GLU A 110 -9.82 -11.06 -12.07
CA GLU A 110 -9.16 -11.75 -13.17
C GLU A 110 -9.27 -13.28 -13.02
N ALA A 111 -8.98 -13.82 -11.83
CA ALA A 111 -9.13 -15.25 -11.54
C ALA A 111 -10.59 -15.73 -11.66
N LEU A 112 -11.56 -14.88 -11.31
CA LEU A 112 -12.99 -15.16 -11.46
C LEU A 112 -13.40 -15.23 -12.94
N GLU A 113 -12.89 -14.34 -13.78
CA GLU A 113 -13.15 -14.35 -15.23
C GLU A 113 -12.46 -15.51 -15.95
N GLU A 114 -11.26 -15.89 -15.51
CA GLU A 114 -10.54 -17.05 -16.01
C GLU A 114 -11.12 -18.38 -15.52
N GLY A 115 -11.97 -18.35 -14.49
CA GLY A 115 -12.55 -19.55 -13.88
C GLY A 115 -11.53 -20.40 -13.12
N THR A 116 -10.46 -19.77 -12.63
CA THR A 116 -9.38 -20.42 -11.86
C THR A 116 -9.52 -20.21 -10.35
N ILE A 117 -10.46 -19.34 -9.95
CA ILE A 117 -10.74 -19.02 -8.55
C ILE A 117 -11.43 -20.18 -7.82
N THR A 118 -11.05 -20.41 -6.57
CA THR A 118 -11.67 -21.41 -5.69
C THR A 118 -12.84 -20.83 -4.89
N SER A 119 -13.70 -21.69 -4.33
CA SER A 119 -14.84 -21.24 -3.50
C SER A 119 -14.42 -20.42 -2.28
N ASP A 120 -13.29 -20.78 -1.65
CA ASP A 120 -12.73 -20.04 -0.51
C ASP A 120 -12.24 -18.64 -0.94
N GLU A 121 -11.55 -18.55 -2.07
CA GLU A 121 -11.07 -17.28 -2.63
C GLU A 121 -12.23 -16.37 -3.08
N ILE A 122 -13.37 -16.93 -3.50
CA ILE A 122 -14.58 -16.14 -3.78
C ILE A 122 -15.09 -15.45 -2.51
N VAL A 123 -15.09 -16.12 -1.36
CA VAL A 123 -15.52 -15.51 -0.09
C VAL A 123 -14.59 -14.36 0.29
N GLU A 124 -13.28 -14.56 0.17
CA GLU A 124 -12.28 -13.53 0.39
C GLU A 124 -12.45 -12.36 -0.59
N LEU A 125 -12.76 -12.64 -1.86
CA LEU A 125 -13.00 -11.64 -2.88
C LEU A 125 -14.23 -10.77 -2.58
N VAL A 126 -15.33 -11.38 -2.13
CA VAL A 126 -16.53 -10.65 -1.69
C VAL A 126 -16.22 -9.78 -0.47
N ALA A 127 -15.39 -10.25 0.45
CA ALA A 127 -14.93 -9.47 1.59
C ALA A 127 -14.09 -8.25 1.16
N LEU A 128 -13.14 -8.44 0.24
CA LEU A 128 -12.36 -7.35 -0.36
C LEU A 128 -13.26 -6.33 -1.05
N ALA A 129 -14.23 -6.79 -1.83
CA ALA A 129 -15.21 -5.96 -2.53
C ALA A 129 -16.10 -5.16 -1.56
N SER A 130 -16.58 -5.78 -0.48
CA SER A 130 -17.41 -5.13 0.55
C SER A 130 -16.65 -3.99 1.24
N VAL A 131 -15.37 -4.21 1.55
CA VAL A 131 -14.50 -3.15 2.10
C VAL A 131 -14.19 -2.09 1.04
N ALA A 132 -13.96 -2.48 -0.22
CA ALA A 132 -13.76 -1.55 -1.33
C ALA A 132 -14.94 -0.59 -1.52
N TYR A 133 -16.16 -1.14 -1.41
CA TYR A 133 -17.41 -0.40 -1.48
C TYR A 133 -17.51 0.62 -0.34
N GLN A 134 -17.29 0.18 0.90
CA GLN A 134 -17.37 1.07 2.08
C GLN A 134 -16.32 2.19 2.05
N ARG A 135 -15.14 1.91 1.50
CA ARG A 135 -14.05 2.88 1.37
C ARG A 135 -14.16 3.76 0.14
N ASN A 136 -15.12 3.50 -0.76
CA ASN A 136 -15.30 4.21 -2.03
C ASN A 136 -13.99 4.35 -2.82
N VAL A 137 -13.25 3.24 -2.94
CA VAL A 137 -11.95 3.19 -3.63
C VAL A 137 -12.05 2.63 -5.04
N VAL A 138 -13.20 2.06 -5.41
CA VAL A 138 -13.46 1.35 -6.67
C VAL A 138 -14.82 1.78 -7.19
N ASP A 139 -14.99 1.74 -8.52
CA ASP A 139 -16.25 2.09 -9.18
C ASP A 139 -17.42 1.20 -8.72
N GLU A 140 -18.51 1.82 -8.29
CA GLU A 140 -19.70 1.12 -7.79
C GLU A 140 -20.39 0.29 -8.88
N GLY A 141 -20.34 0.73 -10.14
CA GLY A 141 -20.95 -0.01 -11.26
C GLY A 141 -20.25 -1.34 -11.50
N MET A 142 -18.92 -1.35 -11.39
CA MET A 142 -18.14 -2.59 -11.42
C MET A 142 -18.49 -3.50 -10.24
N LEU A 143 -18.53 -2.95 -9.01
CA LEU A 143 -18.83 -3.75 -7.82
C LEU A 143 -20.24 -4.36 -7.87
N ASN A 144 -21.23 -3.61 -8.36
CA ASN A 144 -22.60 -4.12 -8.53
C ASN A 144 -22.65 -5.25 -9.57
N TYR A 145 -21.94 -5.12 -10.69
CA TYR A 145 -21.91 -6.18 -11.71
C TYR A 145 -21.31 -7.49 -11.18
N TYR A 146 -20.16 -7.43 -10.50
CA TYR A 146 -19.51 -8.65 -10.02
C TYR A 146 -20.17 -9.22 -8.76
N PHE A 147 -20.60 -8.36 -7.83
CA PHE A 147 -20.97 -8.74 -6.46
C PHE A 147 -22.43 -8.46 -6.07
N GLY A 148 -23.22 -7.78 -6.89
CA GLY A 148 -24.66 -7.62 -6.66
C GLY A 148 -25.04 -6.77 -5.45
N PHE A 149 -24.19 -5.82 -5.02
CA PHE A 149 -24.44 -5.00 -3.81
C PHE A 149 -25.68 -4.08 -3.92
N ASP A 150 -26.21 -3.87 -5.13
CA ASP A 150 -27.48 -3.18 -5.37
C ASP A 150 -28.72 -4.11 -5.29
N GLY A 151 -28.52 -5.38 -4.96
CA GLY A 151 -29.55 -6.42 -4.93
C GLY A 151 -29.76 -7.13 -6.27
N SER A 152 -28.87 -6.91 -7.25
CA SER A 152 -28.82 -7.72 -8.48
C SER A 152 -28.14 -9.07 -8.25
N ASP A 153 -28.38 -10.03 -9.15
CA ASP A 153 -27.74 -11.33 -9.09
C ASP A 153 -26.21 -11.19 -9.34
N PRO A 154 -25.35 -11.60 -8.38
CA PRO A 154 -23.92 -11.43 -8.52
C PRO A 154 -23.31 -12.34 -9.60
N TYR A 155 -22.40 -11.82 -10.41
CA TYR A 155 -21.66 -12.62 -11.38
C TYR A 155 -20.85 -13.74 -10.73
N TYR A 156 -20.27 -13.53 -9.54
CA TYR A 156 -19.46 -14.55 -8.88
C TYR A 156 -20.23 -15.83 -8.54
N MET A 157 -21.56 -15.77 -8.41
CA MET A 157 -22.41 -16.95 -8.20
C MET A 157 -22.67 -17.75 -9.47
N THR A 158 -22.30 -17.21 -10.63
CA THR A 158 -22.36 -17.93 -11.91
C THR A 158 -21.06 -18.68 -12.22
N ALA A 159 -20.01 -18.47 -11.41
CA ALA A 159 -18.74 -19.15 -11.57
C ALA A 159 -18.85 -20.66 -11.29
N GLY A 160 -18.01 -21.46 -11.96
CA GLY A 160 -18.05 -22.93 -11.85
C GLY A 160 -17.79 -23.45 -10.43
N ASP A 161 -16.97 -22.73 -9.67
CA ASP A 161 -16.62 -23.04 -8.27
C ASP A 161 -17.36 -22.14 -7.26
N ALA A 162 -18.53 -21.59 -7.65
CA ALA A 162 -19.36 -20.81 -6.75
C ALA A 162 -19.66 -21.60 -5.46
N PRO A 163 -19.60 -20.93 -4.28
CA PRO A 163 -19.73 -21.61 -3.00
C PRO A 163 -21.11 -22.26 -2.86
N ALA A 164 -21.15 -23.58 -2.97
CA ALA A 164 -22.35 -24.39 -2.86
C ALA A 164 -22.21 -25.36 -1.69
N ASN A 165 -23.30 -25.60 -0.96
CA ASN A 165 -23.30 -26.58 0.12
C ASN A 165 -23.16 -27.99 -0.47
N THR A 166 -21.94 -28.52 -0.38
CA THR A 166 -21.65 -29.95 -0.58
C THR A 166 -22.16 -30.73 0.62
N ASN A 167 -23.48 -30.95 0.69
CA ASN A 167 -24.07 -32.05 1.45
C ASN A 167 -23.92 -33.37 0.69
#